data_AF-A0A7L9U0S1-F1
#
_entry.id   AF-A0A7L9U0S1-F1
#
_cell.length_a   1.000
_cell.length_b   1.000
_cell.length_c   1.000
_cell.angle_alpha   90.00
_cell.angle_beta   90.00
_cell.angle_gamma   90.00
#
_symmetry.space_group_name_H-M   'P 1'
#
loop_
_entity.id
_entity.type
_entity.pdbx_description
1 polymer ?
#
loop_
_entity_poly.entity_id
_entity_poly.type
_entity_poly.pdbx_seq_one_letter_code
_entity_poly.pdbx_strand_id
1 'polypeptide(L)'
;MDTLNALPPTASALGVSFDGRAWHYRQFTYDHLDDAFRYASVEAGRPGIREEAAPVHWRQWTGPTAQDQLRMTAHGIAYEQGYYRYGPYRYELLDAAVAYAQRQPGLGAGGQATARDHER
;
A
#
# COMPACT_ATOMS: atom_id res chain seq x y z
N MET A 1 21.67 -8.55 -3.34
CA MET A 1 21.98 -7.11 -3.22
C MET A 1 20.66 -6.38 -3.41
N ASP A 2 20.04 -5.99 -2.30
CA ASP A 2 18.67 -5.44 -2.24
C ASP A 2 18.78 -3.92 -2.04
N THR A 3 18.82 -3.16 -3.14
CA THR A 3 19.01 -1.69 -3.13
C THR A 3 17.75 -0.91 -3.51
N LEU A 4 16.58 -1.55 -3.53
CA LEU A 4 15.34 -0.91 -3.99
C LEU A 4 14.50 -0.24 -2.89
N ASN A 5 14.93 -0.27 -1.62
CA ASN A 5 14.10 0.26 -0.53
C ASN A 5 14.86 1.06 0.54
N ALA A 6 16.09 1.47 0.24
CA ALA A 6 16.88 2.28 1.15
C ALA A 6 16.47 3.76 1.04
N LEU A 7 15.77 4.27 2.05
CA LEU A 7 15.53 5.70 2.22
C LEU A 7 16.87 6.46 2.18
N PRO A 8 17.09 7.39 1.24
CA PRO A 8 18.33 8.13 1.20
C PRO A 8 18.46 8.98 2.47
N PRO A 9 19.68 9.12 3.04
CA PRO A 9 19.90 9.84 4.30
C PRO A 9 19.42 11.30 4.24
N THR A 10 19.44 11.90 3.05
CA THR A 10 18.89 13.24 2.79
C THR A 10 17.37 13.30 2.91
N ALA A 11 16.63 12.28 2.47
CA ALA A 11 15.17 12.23 2.62
C ALA A 11 14.77 12.00 4.10
N SER A 12 15.52 11.15 4.81
CA SER A 12 15.33 10.94 6.25
C SER A 12 15.58 12.23 7.04
N ALA A 13 16.63 12.98 6.70
CA ALA A 13 16.95 14.27 7.33
C ALA A 13 15.86 15.33 7.10
N LEU A 14 15.10 15.21 6.01
CA LEU A 14 13.95 16.08 5.73
C LEU A 14 12.67 15.63 6.46
N GLY A 15 12.66 14.49 7.15
CA GLY A 15 11.48 13.96 7.83
C GLY A 15 10.58 13.09 6.93
N VAL A 16 11.11 12.58 5.81
CA VAL A 16 10.43 11.56 5.01
C VAL A 16 10.63 10.19 5.67
N SER A 17 9.55 9.44 5.85
CA SER A 17 9.57 8.09 6.42
C SER A 17 8.92 7.11 5.45
N PHE A 18 9.40 5.86 5.42
CA PHE A 18 8.78 4.79 4.65
C PHE A 18 8.10 3.80 5.59
N ASP A 19 6.83 3.54 5.33
CA ASP A 19 6.00 2.67 6.17
C ASP A 19 6.12 1.18 5.77
N GLY A 20 6.71 0.85 4.62
CA GLY A 20 6.68 -0.50 4.05
C GLY A 20 5.76 -0.59 2.84
N ARG A 21 4.86 0.38 2.70
CA ARG A 21 3.90 0.47 1.60
C ARG A 21 3.88 1.83 0.92
N ALA A 22 3.97 2.91 1.69
CA ALA A 22 3.95 4.27 1.18
C ALA A 22 5.02 5.15 1.84
N TRP A 23 5.32 6.26 1.19
CA TRP A 23 6.21 7.30 1.69
C TRP A 23 5.38 8.35 2.44
N HIS A 24 5.82 8.73 3.62
CA HIS A 24 5.14 9.67 4.48
C HIS A 24 6.03 10.90 4.68
N TYR A 25 5.44 12.07 4.54
CA TYR A 25 6.09 13.34 4.86
C TYR A 25 5.09 14.22 5.62
N ARG A 26 5.45 14.58 6.86
CA ARG A 26 4.57 15.32 7.79
C ARG A 26 3.25 14.62 8.02
N GLN A 27 2.15 15.10 7.46
CA GLN A 27 0.80 14.53 7.56
C GLN A 27 0.32 13.91 6.24
N PHE A 28 1.16 13.96 5.20
CA PHE A 28 0.82 13.55 3.85
C PHE A 28 1.45 12.19 3.53
N THR A 29 0.71 11.40 2.75
CA THR A 29 1.13 10.08 2.25
C THR A 29 1.29 10.14 0.74
N TYR A 30 2.37 9.55 0.25
CA TYR A 30 2.81 9.55 -1.13
C TYR A 30 3.13 8.12 -1.57
N ASP A 31 2.81 7.81 -2.83
CA ASP A 31 3.10 6.50 -3.41
C ASP A 31 4.58 6.36 -3.79
N HIS A 32 5.21 7.47 -4.21
CA HIS A 32 6.61 7.51 -4.64
C HIS A 32 7.51 8.36 -3.73
N LEU A 33 8.76 7.91 -3.57
CA LEU A 33 9.80 8.68 -2.89
C LEU A 33 10.07 10.02 -3.57
N ASP A 34 10.04 10.07 -4.91
CA ASP A 34 10.35 11.28 -5.68
C ASP A 34 9.37 12.41 -5.36
N ASP A 35 8.08 12.09 -5.24
CA ASP A 35 7.04 13.05 -4.87
C ASP A 35 7.24 13.57 -3.45
N ALA A 36 7.44 12.66 -2.49
CA ALA A 36 7.70 13.03 -1.09
C ALA A 36 8.97 13.88 -0.95
N PHE A 37 10.04 13.52 -1.66
CA PHE A 37 11.33 14.22 -1.62
C PHE A 37 11.28 15.60 -2.26
N ARG A 38 10.61 15.74 -3.41
CA ARG A 38 10.41 17.04 -4.06
C ARG A 38 9.65 17.99 -3.15
N TYR A 39 8.59 17.51 -2.52
CA TYR A 39 7.79 18.33 -1.62
C TYR A 39 8.60 18.76 -0.40
N ALA A 40 9.35 17.83 0.20
CA ALA A 40 10.21 18.10 1.34
C ALA A 40 11.34 19.09 1.01
N SER A 41 11.93 18.99 -0.19
CA SER A 41 12.97 19.91 -0.66
C SER A 41 12.43 21.32 -0.91
N VAL A 42 11.22 21.44 -1.45
CA VAL A 42 10.54 22.72 -1.66
C VAL A 42 10.17 23.38 -0.32
N GLU A 43 9.69 22.61 0.66
CA GLU A 43 9.40 23.14 2.01
C GLU A 43 10.68 23.56 2.76
N ALA A 44 11.77 22.78 2.66
CA ALA A 44 13.05 23.13 3.29
C ALA A 44 13.65 24.44 2.77
N GLY A 45 13.34 24.82 1.53
CA GLY A 45 13.74 26.10 0.93
C GLY A 45 12.88 27.30 1.32
N ARG A 46 11.76 27.11 2.06
CA ARG A 46 10.85 28.20 2.44
C ARG A 46 11.18 28.76 3.83
N PRO A 47 11.70 30.00 3.94
CA PRO A 47 11.92 30.64 5.23
C PRO A 47 10.57 30.96 5.89
N GLY A 48 10.28 30.34 7.04
CA GLY A 48 9.07 30.60 7.84
C GLY A 48 8.14 29.40 8.06
N ILE A 49 8.43 28.24 7.48
CA ILE A 49 7.74 27.00 7.86
C ILE A 49 8.24 26.58 9.24
N ARG A 50 7.39 26.72 10.26
CA ARG A 50 7.63 26.15 11.59
C ARG A 50 7.75 24.64 11.43
N GLU A 51 8.77 24.02 12.00
CA GLU A 51 8.87 22.56 12.14
C GLU A 51 7.72 22.09 13.04
N GLU A 52 6.52 22.01 12.48
CA GLU A 52 5.43 21.28 13.10
C GLU A 52 5.89 19.83 13.09
N ALA A 53 6.23 19.34 14.29
CA ALA A 53 6.78 18.02 14.49
C ALA A 53 5.83 17.02 13.83
N ALA A 54 6.29 16.44 12.72
CA ALA A 54 5.58 15.35 12.08
C ALA A 54 5.26 14.30 13.15
N PRO A 55 4.07 13.68 13.14
CA PRO A 55 3.81 12.56 14.03
C PRO A 55 4.92 11.52 13.83
N VAL A 56 5.80 11.38 14.82
CA VAL A 56 7.03 10.56 14.80
C VAL A 56 6.74 9.06 14.64
N HIS A 57 5.48 8.67 14.66
CA HIS A 57 5.06 7.28 14.76
C HIS A 57 4.21 6.88 13.57
N TRP A 58 4.79 6.92 12.37
CA TRP A 58 4.26 6.15 11.25
C TRP A 58 4.47 4.67 11.58
N ARG A 59 3.38 4.02 12.02
CA ARG A 59 3.38 2.58 12.31
C ARG A 59 3.74 1.85 11.03
N GLN A 60 4.93 1.28 11.00
CA GLN A 60 5.38 0.40 9.92
C GLN A 60 4.26 -0.60 9.58
N TRP A 61 3.85 -0.62 8.32
CA TRP A 61 2.94 -1.57 7.74
C TRP A 61 3.60 -2.94 7.78
N THR A 62 3.16 -3.74 8.75
CA THR A 62 3.61 -5.13 8.95
C THR A 62 2.81 -6.13 8.12
N GLY A 63 1.96 -5.65 7.19
CA GLY A 63 1.07 -6.47 6.39
C GLY A 63 -0.35 -6.60 6.98
N PRO A 64 -1.22 -7.42 6.35
CA PRO A 64 -2.59 -7.64 6.82
C PRO A 64 -2.60 -8.26 8.22
N THR A 65 -3.32 -7.62 9.14
CA THR A 65 -3.52 -8.11 10.52
C THR A 65 -4.28 -9.43 10.52
N ALA A 66 -4.30 -10.15 11.65
CA ALA A 66 -5.09 -11.38 11.78
C ALA A 66 -6.58 -11.14 11.45
N GLN A 67 -7.12 -9.97 11.82
CA GLN A 67 -8.49 -9.57 11.47
C GLN A 67 -8.66 -9.34 9.96
N ASP A 68 -7.68 -8.73 9.31
CA ASP A 68 -7.68 -8.54 7.86
C ASP A 68 -7.57 -9.87 7.11
N GLN A 69 -6.76 -10.81 7.61
CA GLN A 69 -6.66 -12.16 7.05
C GLN A 69 -7.99 -12.93 7.14
N LEU A 70 -8.73 -12.76 8.25
CA LEU A 70 -10.08 -13.31 8.38
C LEU A 70 -11.05 -12.72 7.35
N ARG A 71 -11.03 -11.39 7.17
CA ARG A 71 -11.84 -10.71 6.13
C ARG A 71 -11.46 -11.17 4.73
N MET A 72 -10.17 -11.31 4.46
CA MET A 72 -9.65 -11.80 3.18
C MET A 72 -10.13 -13.22 2.89
N THR A 73 -10.00 -14.11 3.86
CA THR A 73 -10.43 -15.51 3.74
C THR A 73 -11.93 -15.61 3.54
N ALA A 74 -12.71 -14.82 4.31
CA ALA A 74 -14.17 -14.79 4.21
C ALA A 74 -14.67 -14.34 2.83
N HIS A 75 -13.92 -13.46 2.15
CA HIS A 75 -14.29 -12.92 0.84
C HIS A 75 -13.52 -13.52 -0.34
N GLY A 76 -12.59 -14.47 -0.12
CA GLY A 76 -11.75 -15.02 -1.18
C GLY A 76 -10.80 -14.00 -1.80
N ILE A 77 -10.24 -13.12 -0.98
CA ILE A 77 -9.26 -12.09 -1.38
C ILE A 77 -7.86 -12.59 -1.05
N ALA A 78 -6.95 -12.55 -2.02
CA ALA A 78 -5.55 -12.86 -1.81
C ALA A 78 -4.73 -11.58 -1.60
N TYR A 79 -3.62 -11.63 -0.87
CA TYR A 79 -2.65 -10.53 -0.79
C TYR A 79 -1.36 -10.97 -1.46
N GLU A 80 -1.03 -10.36 -2.59
CA GLU A 80 0.15 -10.68 -3.40
C GLU A 80 0.93 -9.41 -3.70
N GLN A 81 2.25 -9.44 -3.45
CA GLN A 81 3.17 -8.35 -3.81
C GLN A 81 2.75 -6.95 -3.34
N GLY A 82 2.09 -6.84 -2.18
CA GLY A 82 1.64 -5.54 -1.64
C GLY A 82 0.21 -5.15 -2.03
N TYR A 83 -0.47 -5.93 -2.88
CA TYR A 83 -1.81 -5.63 -3.38
C TYR A 83 -2.82 -6.71 -2.97
N TYR A 84 -4.05 -6.30 -2.74
CA TYR A 84 -5.19 -7.20 -2.52
C TYR A 84 -5.78 -7.58 -3.88
N ARG A 85 -5.89 -8.88 -4.15
CA ARG A 85 -6.46 -9.40 -5.39
C ARG A 85 -7.79 -10.08 -5.13
N TYR A 86 -8.76 -9.76 -5.97
CA TYR A 86 -10.06 -10.40 -6.00
C TYR A 86 -10.39 -10.80 -7.44
N GLY A 87 -10.25 -12.09 -7.77
CA GLY A 87 -10.31 -12.57 -9.14
C GLY A 87 -9.24 -11.90 -10.03
N PRO A 88 -9.59 -11.28 -11.17
CA PRO A 88 -8.65 -10.58 -12.04
C PRO A 88 -8.29 -9.17 -11.57
N TYR A 89 -8.98 -8.65 -10.55
CA TYR A 89 -8.83 -7.26 -10.11
C TYR A 89 -7.79 -7.12 -9.00
N ARG A 90 -7.01 -6.04 -9.08
CA ARG A 90 -6.04 -5.64 -8.05
C ARG A 90 -6.54 -4.39 -7.33
N TYR A 91 -6.33 -4.36 -6.02
CA TYR A 91 -6.73 -3.27 -5.15
C TYR A 91 -5.59 -2.92 -4.22
N GLU A 92 -5.45 -1.64 -3.96
CA GLU A 92 -4.49 -1.15 -2.98
C GLU A 92 -5.07 -1.37 -1.57
N LEU A 93 -6.34 -1.06 -1.35
CA LEU A 93 -6.96 -1.17 -0.03
C LEU A 93 -7.79 -2.46 0.09
N LEU A 94 -7.65 -3.15 1.23
CA LEU A 94 -8.50 -4.30 1.56
C LEU A 94 -9.97 -3.90 1.56
N ASP A 95 -10.29 -2.71 2.08
CA ASP A 95 -11.67 -2.26 2.18
C ASP A 95 -12.32 -2.08 0.79
N ALA A 96 -11.55 -1.59 -0.19
CA ALA A 96 -12.00 -1.52 -1.58
C ALA A 96 -12.25 -2.92 -2.17
N ALA A 97 -11.34 -3.87 -1.92
CA ALA A 97 -11.50 -5.25 -2.36
C ALA A 97 -12.72 -5.93 -1.71
N VAL A 98 -12.94 -5.72 -0.41
CA VAL A 98 -14.08 -6.26 0.34
C VAL A 98 -15.38 -5.64 -0.13
N ALA A 99 -15.44 -4.32 -0.30
CA ALA A 99 -16.62 -3.63 -0.81
C ALA A 99 -17.00 -4.14 -2.21
N TYR A 100 -16.01 -4.42 -3.05
CA TYR A 100 -16.25 -5.03 -4.36
C TYR A 100 -16.73 -6.48 -4.24
N ALA A 101 -16.08 -7.29 -3.41
CA ALA A 101 -16.46 -8.69 -3.17
C ALA A 101 -17.88 -8.83 -2.58
N GLN A 102 -18.32 -7.87 -1.78
CA GLN A 102 -19.69 -7.81 -1.28
C GLN A 102 -20.71 -7.49 -2.38
N ARG A 103 -20.34 -6.67 -3.37
CA ARG A 103 -21.20 -6.33 -4.51
C ARG A 103 -21.27 -7.45 -5.54
N GLN A 104 -20.17 -8.18 -5.72
CA GLN A 104 -20.07 -9.28 -6.69
C GLN A 104 -19.51 -10.55 -6.04
N PRO A 105 -20.26 -11.21 -5.15
CA PRO A 105 -19.82 -12.45 -4.54
C PRO A 105 -19.69 -13.56 -5.59
N GLY A 106 -18.55 -14.25 -5.61
CA GLY A 106 -18.30 -15.42 -6.46
C GLY A 106 -17.08 -15.32 -7.39
N LEU A 107 -16.51 -14.12 -7.59
CA LEU A 107 -15.37 -13.94 -8.48
C LEU A 107 -14.02 -14.36 -7.84
N GLY A 108 -13.93 -14.30 -6.51
CA GLY A 108 -12.69 -14.53 -5.75
C GLY A 108 -12.23 -15.99 -5.67
N ALA A 109 -13.12 -16.95 -5.89
CA ALA A 109 -12.81 -18.39 -5.80
C ALA A 109 -12.93 -19.16 -7.14
N GLY A 110 -13.33 -18.49 -8.23
CA GLY A 110 -13.69 -19.13 -9.51
C GLY A 110 -12.71 -18.93 -10.67
N GLY A 111 -11.59 -18.24 -10.48
CA GLY A 111 -10.63 -17.96 -11.57
C GLY A 111 -9.69 -19.12 -11.93
N GLN A 112 -9.71 -20.24 -11.19
CA GLN A 112 -8.88 -21.42 -11.42
C GLN A 112 -9.71 -22.72 -11.49
N ALA A 113 -10.75 -22.75 -12.31
CA ALA A 113 -11.38 -23.94 -12.93
C ALA A 113 -12.47 -23.39 -13.86
N THR A 114 -12.38 -23.42 -15.19
CA THR A 114 -12.38 -24.63 -16.01
C THR A 114 -11.72 -24.36 -17.39
N ALA A 115 -10.48 -24.80 -17.58
CA ALA A 115 -9.90 -25.08 -18.90
C ALA A 115 -9.73 -26.60 -19.07
N ARG A 116 -10.80 -27.34 -18.81
CA ARG A 116 -10.94 -28.77 -19.06
C ARG A 116 -12.37 -29.02 -19.53
N ASP A 117 -12.66 -28.70 -20.80
CA ASP A 117 -13.59 -29.43 -21.69
C ASP A 117 -13.76 -28.67 -23.03
N HIS A 118 -12.77 -28.79 -23.88
CA HIS A 118 -12.89 -28.72 -25.34
C HIS A 118 -11.79 -29.66 -25.79
N GLU A 119 -12.06 -30.85 -26.31
CA GLU A 119 -12.73 -31.07 -27.58
C GLU A 119 -12.99 -32.58 -27.69
N ARG A 120 -14.15 -32.95 -28.23
CA ARG A 120 -14.54 -34.32 -28.51
C ARG A 120 -14.38 -34.58 -30.01
#